data_AF-A0A929W1H8-F1
#
_entry.id   AF-A0A929W1H8-F1
#
_cell.length_a   1.000
_cell.length_b   1.000
_cell.length_c   1.000
_cell.angle_alpha   90.00
_cell.angle_beta   90.00
_cell.angle_gamma   90.00
#
_symmetry.space_group_name_H-M   'P 1'
#
loop_
_entity.id
_entity.type
_entity.pdbx_description
1 polymer ?
#
loop_
_entity_poly.entity_id
_entity_poly.type
_entity_poly.pdbx_seq_one_letter_code
_entity_poly.pdbx_strand_id
1 'polypeptide(L)'
;MRTTKLLSLLALVVFLACNVRAFAAAPDRKTTADGVQTLYIYGVSQNLNDTIAYVSDITVITGSHLLEKGYFLQRDQYADQFKDYVQKRFASPHQTTAVFFDTRIEAAEKRREKLRKQLAGSKAVLGTLTVKDVYKDQFVFKPIGQ
;
A
#
# COMPACT_ATOMS: atom_id res chain seq x y z
N MET A 1 -3.97 0.39 -33.86
CA MET A 1 -3.70 -0.65 -32.83
C MET A 1 -2.20 -0.94 -32.81
N ARG A 2 -1.60 -1.18 -31.63
CA ARG A 2 -0.15 -1.30 -31.35
C ARG A 2 0.49 0.09 -31.26
N THR A 3 0.76 0.66 -30.08
CA THR A 3 1.81 0.27 -29.13
C THR A 3 1.56 0.77 -27.69
N THR A 4 0.45 1.46 -27.42
CA THR A 4 0.18 2.11 -26.12
C THR A 4 -0.02 1.15 -24.94
N LYS A 5 -0.38 -0.12 -25.21
CA LYS A 5 -0.51 -1.15 -24.17
C LYS A 5 0.84 -1.55 -23.56
N LEU A 6 1.96 -1.34 -24.25
CA LEU A 6 3.30 -1.67 -23.72
C LEU A 6 3.84 -0.60 -22.76
N LEU A 7 3.53 0.69 -23.01
CA LEU A 7 3.92 1.78 -22.10
C LEU A 7 3.13 1.76 -20.78
N SER A 8 1.90 1.25 -20.80
CA SER A 8 1.06 1.13 -19.59
C SER A 8 1.58 0.08 -18.60
N LEU A 9 2.25 -0.97 -19.08
CA LEU A 9 2.88 -1.97 -18.20
C LEU A 9 4.10 -1.38 -17.48
N LEU A 10 4.72 -0.35 -18.07
CA LEU A 10 5.91 0.28 -17.52
C LEU A 10 5.62 1.14 -16.29
N ALA A 11 4.40 1.67 -16.11
CA ALA A 11 4.06 2.50 -14.96
C ALA A 11 3.98 1.69 -13.64
N LEU A 12 3.57 0.42 -13.70
CA LEU A 12 3.61 -0.50 -12.56
C LEU A 12 5.03 -1.03 -12.31
N VAL A 13 5.80 -1.28 -13.38
CA VAL A 13 7.21 -1.73 -13.30
C VAL A 13 8.13 -0.62 -12.79
N VAL A 14 7.88 0.65 -13.11
CA VAL A 14 8.60 1.81 -12.54
C VAL A 14 8.24 2.02 -11.06
N PHE A 15 7.02 1.66 -10.64
CA PHE A 15 6.64 1.61 -9.22
C PHE A 15 7.45 0.55 -8.44
N LEU A 16 7.77 -0.59 -9.07
CA LEU A 16 8.61 -1.65 -8.51
C LEU A 16 10.12 -1.32 -8.57
N ALA A 17 10.59 -0.71 -9.65
CA ALA A 17 12.03 -0.50 -9.92
C ALA A 17 12.63 0.75 -9.25
N CYS A 18 11.85 1.81 -9.01
CA CYS A 18 12.36 3.02 -8.33
C CYS A 18 12.28 2.98 -6.80
N ASN A 19 11.83 1.88 -6.20
CA ASN A 19 11.90 1.66 -4.75
C ASN A 19 12.97 0.65 -4.32
N VAL A 20 13.86 0.22 -5.22
CA VAL A 20 15.11 -0.46 -4.82
C VAL A 20 16.12 0.58 -4.35
N ARG A 21 15.75 1.37 -3.33
CA ARG A 21 16.76 1.65 -2.32
C ARG A 21 16.97 0.30 -1.67
N ALA A 22 18.16 -0.25 -1.85
CA ALA A 22 18.62 -1.37 -1.07
C ALA A 22 18.08 -1.17 0.36
N PHE A 23 17.30 -2.14 0.83
CA PHE A 23 17.31 -2.44 2.25
C PHE A 23 18.79 -2.73 2.56
N ALA A 24 19.60 -1.68 2.73
CA ALA A 24 20.78 -1.76 3.57
C ALA A 24 20.19 -2.29 4.86
N ALA A 25 20.51 -3.54 5.17
CA ALA A 25 20.04 -4.24 6.35
C ALA A 25 20.03 -3.23 7.48
N ALA A 26 18.83 -2.79 7.87
CA ALA A 26 18.72 -1.84 8.95
C ALA A 26 19.39 -2.54 10.14
N PRO A 27 20.28 -1.86 10.87
CA PRO A 27 20.83 -2.45 12.09
C PRO A 27 19.64 -2.87 12.94
N ASP A 28 19.67 -4.12 13.39
CA ASP A 28 18.62 -4.80 14.15
C ASP A 28 17.97 -3.84 15.16
N ARG A 29 16.80 -3.30 14.80
CA ARG A 29 16.28 -2.07 15.41
C ARG A 29 15.20 -2.44 16.41
N LYS A 30 15.66 -2.64 17.65
CA LYS A 30 14.87 -2.80 18.89
C LYS A 30 13.61 -3.64 18.71
N THR A 31 13.83 -4.93 18.52
CA THR A 31 13.00 -5.94 19.18
C THR A 31 12.89 -5.54 20.66
N THR A 32 11.68 -5.28 21.15
CA THR A 32 11.43 -5.29 22.60
C THR A 32 11.93 -6.62 23.14
N ALA A 33 12.29 -6.71 24.43
CA ALA A 33 12.90 -7.93 25.00
C ALA A 33 12.15 -9.24 24.67
N ASP A 34 10.88 -9.14 24.27
CA ASP A 34 9.95 -10.24 23.98
C ASP A 34 9.65 -10.50 22.47
N GLY A 35 10.30 -9.84 21.51
CA GLY A 35 10.02 -10.12 20.08
C GLY A 35 8.85 -9.32 19.46
N VAL A 36 8.21 -8.44 20.24
CA VAL A 36 7.01 -7.70 19.83
C VAL A 36 7.37 -6.49 18.95
N GLN A 37 6.73 -6.42 17.79
CA GLN A 37 6.90 -5.39 16.77
C GLN A 37 5.60 -4.59 16.60
N THR A 38 5.71 -3.31 16.25
CA THR A 38 4.57 -2.47 15.89
C THR A 38 4.78 -1.93 14.48
N LEU A 39 3.79 -2.12 13.61
CA LEU A 39 3.81 -1.64 12.23
C LEU A 39 2.65 -0.67 11.97
N TYR A 40 2.94 0.35 11.18
CA TYR A 40 2.00 1.35 10.68
C TYR A 40 1.78 1.08 9.19
N ILE A 41 0.63 0.53 8.83
CA ILE A 41 0.36 -0.04 7.50
C ILE A 41 -0.70 0.78 6.79
N TYR A 42 -0.53 1.00 5.49
CA TYR A 42 -1.57 1.55 4.63
C TYR A 42 -1.50 0.92 3.23
N GLY A 43 -2.61 0.95 2.51
CA GLY A 43 -2.72 0.40 1.16
C GLY A 43 -3.14 1.46 0.13
N VAL A 44 -2.76 1.21 -1.12
CA VAL A 44 -3.29 1.92 -2.30
C VAL A 44 -3.89 0.90 -3.24
N SER A 45 -5.15 1.07 -3.57
CA SER A 45 -5.88 0.22 -4.51
C SER A 45 -6.28 1.04 -5.73
N GLN A 46 -5.98 0.53 -6.92
CA GLN A 46 -6.33 1.19 -8.17
C GLN A 46 -6.71 0.16 -9.25
N ASN A 47 -7.75 0.47 -10.02
CA ASN A 47 -7.97 -0.12 -11.33
C ASN A 47 -7.24 0.74 -12.36
N LEU A 48 -6.33 0.14 -13.13
CA LEU A 48 -5.51 0.86 -14.11
C LEU A 48 -6.33 1.46 -15.27
N ASN A 49 -7.57 0.99 -15.45
CA ASN A 49 -8.55 1.53 -16.38
C ASN A 49 -9.54 2.48 -15.69
N ASP A 50 -9.15 3.11 -14.57
CA ASP A 50 -9.96 4.08 -13.85
C ASP A 50 -9.09 5.29 -13.44
N THR A 51 -9.74 6.38 -13.07
CA THR A 51 -9.12 7.65 -12.65
C THR A 51 -9.20 7.87 -11.13
N ILE A 52 -9.53 6.83 -10.37
CA ILE A 52 -9.61 6.88 -8.90
C ILE A 52 -8.56 5.94 -8.30
N ALA A 53 -7.71 6.49 -7.44
CA ALA A 53 -6.84 5.73 -6.55
C ALA A 53 -7.38 5.80 -5.12
N TYR A 54 -7.67 4.64 -4.53
CA TYR A 54 -8.17 4.52 -3.17
C TYR A 54 -6.99 4.36 -2.22
N VAL A 55 -6.88 5.24 -1.23
CA VAL A 55 -5.77 5.23 -0.26
C VAL A 55 -6.33 4.99 1.13
N SER A 56 -5.98 3.87 1.76
CA SER A 56 -6.44 3.59 3.12
C SER A 56 -5.80 4.53 4.13
N ASP A 57 -6.45 4.69 5.27
CA ASP A 57 -5.84 5.27 6.46
C ASP A 57 -4.75 4.34 7.02
N ILE A 58 -3.93 4.87 7.93
CA ILE A 58 -2.90 4.11 8.61
C ILE A 58 -3.53 3.23 9.69
N THR A 59 -3.32 1.92 9.56
CA THR A 59 -3.68 0.93 10.57
C THR A 59 -2.44 0.55 11.38
N VAL A 60 -2.58 0.56 12.70
CA VAL A 60 -1.54 0.10 13.63
C VAL A 60 -1.77 -1.37 13.93
N ILE A 61 -0.74 -2.19 13.78
CA ILE A 61 -0.75 -3.57 14.26
C ILE A 61 0.44 -3.78 15.19
N THR A 62 0.22 -4.56 16.26
CA THR A 62 1.26 -4.94 17.21
C THR A 62 1.22 -6.45 17.39
N GLY A 63 2.37 -7.10 17.36
CA GLY A 63 2.47 -8.55 17.50
C GLY A 63 3.90 -9.06 17.36
N SER A 64 4.12 -10.34 17.67
CA SER A 64 5.37 -11.03 17.38
C SER A 64 5.44 -11.43 15.91
N HIS A 65 6.66 -11.54 15.35
CA HIS A 65 6.88 -12.06 14.00
C HIS A 65 6.10 -11.35 12.88
N LEU A 66 5.90 -10.03 12.98
CA LEU A 66 5.24 -9.27 11.91
C LEU A 66 6.12 -9.10 10.67
N LEU A 67 7.44 -9.08 10.87
CA LEU A 67 8.44 -8.99 9.81
C LEU A 67 9.26 -10.27 9.70
N GLU A 68 9.52 -10.70 8.47
CA GLU A 68 10.54 -11.68 8.13
C GLU A 68 11.51 -11.05 7.13
N LYS A 69 12.81 -11.03 7.44
CA LYS A 69 13.85 -10.42 6.59
C LYS A 69 13.52 -8.98 6.15
N GLY A 70 12.81 -8.24 7.01
CA GLY A 70 12.38 -6.86 6.75
C GLY A 70 11.11 -6.73 5.90
N TYR A 71 10.42 -7.83 5.57
CA TYR A 71 9.15 -7.83 4.84
C TYR A 71 7.97 -8.05 5.78
N PHE A 72 6.90 -7.30 5.60
CA PHE A 72 5.63 -7.53 6.29
C PHE A 72 5.00 -8.84 5.82
N LEU A 73 4.87 -9.81 6.73
CA LEU A 73 4.40 -11.17 6.41
C LEU A 73 2.94 -11.20 5.93
N GLN A 74 2.07 -10.40 6.54
CA GLN A 74 0.64 -10.37 6.20
C GLN A 74 0.32 -9.33 5.11
N ARG A 75 1.32 -8.90 4.32
CA ARG A 75 1.16 -7.95 3.23
C ARG A 75 0.09 -8.41 2.24
N ASP A 76 0.13 -9.67 1.84
CA ASP A 76 -0.77 -10.20 0.81
C ASP A 76 -2.20 -10.32 1.34
N GLN A 77 -2.36 -10.70 2.62
CA GLN A 77 -3.66 -10.70 3.30
C GLN A 77 -4.26 -9.29 3.40
N TYR A 78 -3.44 -8.28 3.75
CA TYR A 78 -3.89 -6.89 3.74
C TYR A 78 -4.32 -6.47 2.33
N ALA A 79 -3.51 -6.79 1.32
CA ALA A 79 -3.79 -6.43 -0.07
C ALA A 79 -5.12 -7.04 -0.54
N ASP A 80 -5.37 -8.31 -0.24
CA ASP A 80 -6.61 -8.98 -0.60
C ASP A 80 -7.83 -8.40 0.11
N GLN A 81 -7.74 -8.14 1.42
CA GLN A 81 -8.84 -7.54 2.18
C GLN A 81 -9.17 -6.13 1.68
N PHE A 82 -8.16 -5.31 1.40
CA PHE A 82 -8.39 -3.95 0.93
C PHE A 82 -8.92 -3.92 -0.51
N LYS A 83 -8.38 -4.77 -1.40
CA LYS A 83 -8.89 -5.00 -2.76
C LYS A 83 -10.37 -5.37 -2.71
N ASP A 84 -10.73 -6.39 -1.93
CA ASP A 84 -12.10 -6.86 -1.81
C ASP A 84 -13.04 -5.79 -1.27
N TYR A 85 -12.59 -5.05 -0.25
CA TYR A 85 -13.35 -3.91 0.30
C TYR A 85 -13.64 -2.87 -0.79
N VAL A 86 -12.63 -2.43 -1.54
CA VAL A 86 -12.80 -1.41 -2.58
C VAL A 86 -13.73 -1.91 -3.69
N GLN A 87 -13.52 -3.14 -4.16
CA GLN A 87 -14.34 -3.74 -5.22
C GLN A 87 -15.82 -3.84 -4.81
N LYS A 88 -16.10 -4.28 -3.58
CA LYS A 88 -17.46 -4.45 -3.07
C LYS A 88 -18.11 -3.09 -2.72
N ARG A 89 -17.39 -2.23 -2.01
CA ARG A 89 -17.94 -0.97 -1.47
C ARG A 89 -18.19 0.09 -2.53
N PHE A 90 -17.35 0.14 -3.56
CA PHE A 90 -17.37 1.17 -4.60
C PHE A 90 -17.71 0.62 -5.98
N ALA A 91 -18.10 -0.66 -6.09
CA ALA A 91 -18.42 -1.32 -7.36
C ALA A 91 -17.34 -1.12 -8.44
N SER A 92 -16.07 -1.07 -8.03
CA SER A 92 -14.93 -0.81 -8.91
C SER A 92 -14.11 -2.09 -9.05
N PRO A 93 -14.35 -2.92 -10.09
CA PRO A 93 -13.69 -4.23 -10.25
C PRO A 93 -12.22 -4.09 -10.68
N HIS A 94 -11.51 -5.22 -10.76
CA HIS A 94 -10.13 -5.31 -11.28
C HIS A 94 -9.13 -4.40 -10.57
N GLN A 95 -9.31 -4.25 -9.26
CA GLN A 95 -8.41 -3.50 -8.41
C GLN A 95 -7.09 -4.24 -8.21
N THR A 96 -6.00 -3.51 -8.32
CA THR A 96 -4.65 -3.93 -7.91
C THR A 96 -4.27 -3.15 -6.67
N THR A 97 -3.86 -3.86 -5.61
CA THR A 97 -3.50 -3.23 -4.32
C THR A 97 -2.00 -3.34 -4.05
N ALA A 98 -1.38 -2.21 -3.70
CA ALA A 98 -0.05 -2.13 -3.14
C ALA A 98 -0.14 -1.79 -1.64
N VAL A 99 0.73 -2.39 -0.83
CA VAL A 99 0.73 -2.21 0.63
C VAL A 99 2.08 -1.66 1.07
N PHE A 100 2.03 -0.68 1.95
CA PHE A 100 3.19 0.03 2.48
C PHE A 100 3.14 -0.03 4.00
N PHE A 101 4.31 -0.04 4.63
CA PHE A 101 4.42 0.03 6.08
C PHE A 101 5.67 0.79 6.52
N ASP A 102 5.68 1.21 7.78
CA ASP A 102 6.87 1.62 8.50
C ASP A 102 6.76 1.18 9.98
N THR A 103 7.88 1.16 10.69
CA THR A 103 7.91 0.92 12.15
C THR A 103 7.74 2.21 12.95
N ARG A 104 7.73 3.38 12.29
CA ARG A 104 7.51 4.70 12.89
C ARG A 104 6.33 5.42 12.26
N ILE A 105 5.42 5.91 13.09
CA ILE A 105 4.21 6.62 12.65
C ILE A 105 4.53 7.82 11.76
N GLU A 106 5.45 8.69 12.19
CA GLU A 106 5.83 9.90 11.43
C GLU A 106 6.37 9.57 10.03
N ALA A 107 7.10 8.45 9.91
CA ALA A 107 7.65 8.02 8.63
C ALA A 107 6.55 7.44 7.72
N ALA A 108 5.60 6.69 8.28
CA ALA A 108 4.44 6.18 7.56
C ALA A 108 3.54 7.33 7.08
N GLU A 109 3.23 8.29 7.95
CA GLU A 109 2.42 9.47 7.63
C GLU A 109 3.04 10.31 6.52
N LYS A 110 4.34 10.65 6.66
CA LYS A 110 5.05 11.43 5.64
C LYS A 110 5.09 10.73 4.29
N ARG A 111 5.32 9.42 4.26
CA ARG A 111 5.32 8.63 3.00
C ARG A 111 3.92 8.55 2.40
N ARG A 112 2.89 8.31 3.21
CA ARG A 112 1.50 8.28 2.77
C ARG A 112 1.07 9.63 2.19
N GLU A 113 1.38 10.73 2.85
CA GLU A 113 1.05 12.07 2.36
C GLU A 113 1.77 12.39 1.05
N LYS A 114 3.07 12.07 0.96
CA LYS A 114 3.83 12.22 -0.28
C LYS A 114 3.21 11.41 -1.42
N LEU A 115 2.88 10.15 -1.17
CA LEU A 115 2.24 9.27 -2.16
C LEU A 115 0.89 9.83 -2.60
N ARG A 116 0.05 10.27 -1.65
CA ARG A 116 -1.25 10.90 -1.92
C ARG A 116 -1.11 12.15 -2.80
N LYS A 117 -0.14 13.03 -2.51
CA LYS A 117 0.15 14.22 -3.34
C LYS A 117 0.65 13.85 -4.73
N GLN A 118 1.43 12.77 -4.86
CA GLN A 118 1.90 12.32 -6.17
C GLN A 118 0.75 11.73 -6.99
N LEU A 119 -0.14 10.95 -6.37
CA LEU A 119 -1.30 10.38 -7.04
C LEU A 119 -2.29 11.47 -7.46
N ALA A 120 -2.58 12.44 -6.59
CA ALA A 120 -3.44 13.57 -6.91
C ALA A 120 -2.81 14.43 -8.01
N GLY A 121 -3.39 14.41 -9.22
CA GLY A 121 -2.85 15.19 -10.35
C GLY A 121 -1.90 14.41 -11.27
N SER A 122 -1.57 13.15 -10.95
CA SER A 122 -0.85 12.29 -11.89
C SER A 122 -1.70 11.97 -13.11
N LYS A 123 -1.09 11.95 -14.30
CA LYS A 123 -1.77 11.53 -15.52
C LYS A 123 -1.88 10.00 -15.56
N ALA A 124 -3.08 9.47 -15.47
CA ALA A 124 -3.41 8.11 -15.87
C ALA A 124 -3.75 8.05 -17.37
N VAL A 125 -3.89 6.84 -17.89
CA VAL A 125 -4.20 6.59 -19.31
C VAL A 125 -5.53 7.24 -19.73
N LEU A 126 -6.50 7.29 -18.82
CA LEU A 126 -7.85 7.78 -19.09
C LEU A 126 -8.12 9.21 -18.60
N GLY A 127 -7.14 9.85 -17.95
CA GLY A 127 -7.32 11.18 -17.39
C GLY A 127 -6.45 11.43 -16.17
N THR A 128 -6.76 12.50 -15.43
CA THR A 128 -6.04 12.84 -14.20
C THR A 128 -6.52 11.97 -13.05
N LEU A 129 -5.59 11.40 -12.28
CA LEU A 129 -5.90 10.65 -11.09
C LEU A 129 -6.45 11.55 -9.98
N THR A 130 -7.52 11.06 -9.37
CA THR A 130 -8.10 11.59 -8.14
C THR A 130 -7.83 10.60 -7.01
N VAL A 131 -7.59 11.14 -5.82
CA VAL A 131 -7.39 10.30 -4.63
C VAL A 131 -8.67 10.29 -3.82
N LYS A 132 -9.10 9.08 -3.43
CA LYS A 132 -10.18 8.87 -2.47
C LYS A 132 -9.62 8.20 -1.23
N ASP A 133 -9.64 8.93 -0.12
CA ASP A 133 -9.25 8.38 1.18
C ASP A 133 -10.31 7.38 1.67
N VAL A 134 -9.85 6.24 2.19
CA VAL A 134 -10.66 5.24 2.89
C VAL A 134 -10.29 5.30 4.35
N TYR A 135 -11.19 5.81 5.18
CA TYR A 135 -10.93 6.09 6.59
C TYR A 135 -11.00 4.83 7.46
N LYS A 136 -10.41 4.92 8.67
CA LYS A 136 -10.31 3.81 9.63
C LYS A 136 -11.66 3.25 10.08
N ASP A 137 -12.71 4.06 10.09
CA ASP A 137 -14.10 3.63 10.38
C ASP A 137 -14.74 2.85 9.22
N GLN A 138 -14.16 2.94 8.02
CA GLN A 138 -14.67 2.28 6.82
C GLN A 138 -13.96 0.96 6.52
N PHE A 139 -12.64 0.92 6.71
CA PHE A 139 -11.82 -0.26 6.48
C PHE A 139 -10.91 -0.51 7.68
N VAL A 140 -11.00 -1.72 8.23
CA VAL A 140 -10.14 -2.21 9.31
C VAL A 140 -9.54 -3.54 8.87
N PHE A 141 -8.20 -3.60 8.81
CA PHE A 141 -7.49 -4.83 8.52
C PHE A 141 -7.68 -5.85 9.65
N LYS A 142 -7.95 -7.11 9.27
CA LYS A 142 -8.11 -8.22 10.21
C LYS A 142 -7.00 -9.25 9.96
N PRO A 143 -5.93 -9.28 10.76
CA PRO A 143 -4.92 -10.33 10.72
C PRO A 143 -5.54 -11.72 10.79
N ILE A 144 -5.07 -12.67 9.98
CA ILE A 144 -5.49 -14.07 10.08
C ILE A 144 -4.38 -14.86 10.79
N GLY A 145 -4.75 -15.68 11.78
CA GLY A 145 -3.81 -16.56 12.49
C GLY A 145 -3.04 -15.90 13.64
N GLN A 146 -3.69 -15.00 14.38
CA GLN A 146 -3.24 -14.61 15.73
C GLN A 146 -3.74 -15.59 16.78
#